data_AF-A0A267EB85-F1
#
_entry.id   AF-A0A267EB85-F1
#
_cell.length_a   1.000
_cell.length_b   1.000
_cell.length_c   1.000
_cell.angle_alpha   90.00
_cell.angle_beta   90.00
_cell.angle_gamma   90.00
#
_symmetry.space_group_name_H-M   'P 1'
#
loop_
_entity.id
_entity.type
_entity.pdbx_description
1 polymer ?
#
loop_
_entity_poly.entity_id
_entity_poly.type
_entity_poly.pdbx_seq_one_letter_code
_entity_poly.pdbx_strand_id
1 'polypeptide(L)'
;MENYRFDGGPQVLHLGRRVEIPVPLPTLMYRGDIMLALRYVSGELIKANQLARDDSNSKVEHNDRKPVGGRLEVWVQNCRNLAGSGSGASPYVKGYLINPDPDSRATRSSRVKQKSAIVKGDMNPNFNSILAFENISLRDLKGRSLELTVWDHVKIGRNDFLGGVRLNVGTAATPAWTLVATSR
;
A
#
# COMPACT_ATOMS: atom_id res chain seq x y z
N MET A 1 17.76 -16.82 -5.26
CA MET A 1 16.38 -16.50 -4.85
C MET A 1 16.39 -15.08 -4.32
N GLU A 2 15.89 -14.13 -5.12
CA GLU A 2 15.78 -12.73 -4.69
C GLU A 2 14.69 -12.61 -3.63
N ASN A 3 15.10 -12.63 -2.37
CA ASN A 3 14.24 -12.18 -1.29
C ASN A 3 14.11 -10.67 -1.44
N TYR A 4 12.94 -10.19 -1.86
CA TYR A 4 12.60 -8.76 -1.75
C TYR A 4 12.41 -8.43 -0.28
N ARG A 5 13.54 -8.29 0.41
CA ARG A 5 13.65 -7.73 1.74
C ARG A 5 13.86 -6.24 1.55
N PHE A 6 12.83 -5.44 1.82
CA PHE A 6 12.97 -3.99 1.93
C PHE A 6 13.61 -3.65 3.29
N ASP A 7 14.81 -4.19 3.54
CA ASP A 7 15.56 -4.14 4.81
C ASP A 7 16.11 -2.74 5.17
N GLY A 8 15.62 -1.68 4.52
CA GLY A 8 16.06 -0.30 4.78
C GLY A 8 15.44 0.36 6.01
N GLY A 9 14.54 -0.33 6.72
CA GLY A 9 13.73 0.27 7.77
C GLY A 9 12.67 1.24 7.22
N PRO A 10 11.98 2.00 8.09
CA PRO A 10 10.98 2.97 7.68
C PRO A 10 11.57 4.06 6.77
N GLN A 11 10.95 4.28 5.61
CA GLN A 11 11.30 5.34 4.67
C GLN A 11 10.26 6.46 4.71
N VAL A 12 10.73 7.70 4.55
CA VAL A 12 9.88 8.90 4.45
C VAL A 12 9.65 9.22 2.98
N LEU A 13 8.37 9.38 2.60
CA LEU A 13 7.96 9.71 1.24
C LEU A 13 7.08 10.96 1.23
N HIS A 14 7.28 11.83 0.27
CA HIS A 14 6.46 13.03 0.09
C HIS A 14 5.10 12.69 -0.54
N LEU A 15 4.03 13.25 0.02
CA LEU A 15 2.67 13.11 -0.49
C LEU A 15 2.39 14.16 -1.57
N GLY A 16 1.77 13.73 -2.67
CA GLY A 16 1.33 14.59 -3.77
C GLY A 16 -0.19 14.56 -3.99
N ARG A 17 -0.67 15.37 -4.95
CA ARG A 17 -2.07 15.28 -5.43
C ARG A 17 -2.28 13.96 -6.20
N ARG A 18 -3.47 13.36 -6.07
CA ARG A 18 -3.95 12.32 -6.97
C ARG A 18 -4.33 12.99 -8.29
N VAL A 19 -3.43 13.00 -9.28
CA VAL A 19 -3.73 13.57 -10.61
C VAL A 19 -3.71 12.46 -11.67
N GLU A 20 -4.76 12.40 -12.48
CA GLU A 20 -4.99 11.36 -13.49
C GLU A 20 -4.46 11.74 -14.89
N ILE A 21 -3.73 12.85 -15.02
CA ILE A 21 -3.32 13.46 -16.31
C ILE A 21 -1.90 14.05 -16.14
N PRO A 22 -1.02 14.05 -17.16
CA PRO A 22 0.30 14.64 -17.01
C PRO A 22 0.20 16.14 -16.73
N VAL A 23 0.48 16.52 -15.50
CA VAL A 23 0.63 17.91 -15.06
C VAL A 23 2.12 18.20 -14.94
N PRO A 24 2.61 19.36 -15.41
CA PRO A 24 4.02 19.72 -15.26
C PRO A 24 4.48 19.63 -13.79
N LEU A 25 5.67 19.05 -13.60
CA LEU A 25 6.34 18.76 -12.32
C LEU A 25 6.28 19.87 -11.24
N PRO A 26 6.29 21.18 -11.56
CA PRO A 26 6.18 22.25 -10.56
C PRO A 26 4.83 22.31 -9.82
N THR A 27 3.81 21.57 -10.26
CA THR A 27 2.46 21.58 -9.66
C THR A 27 2.21 20.47 -8.64
N LEU A 28 3.20 19.62 -8.35
CA LEU A 28 3.15 18.65 -7.26
C LEU A 28 3.29 19.39 -5.92
N MET A 29 2.24 20.15 -5.54
CA MET A 29 2.18 20.86 -4.27
C MET A 29 2.39 19.85 -3.13
N TYR A 30 3.41 20.11 -2.31
CA TYR A 30 3.71 19.35 -1.10
C TYR A 30 2.46 19.23 -0.23
N ARG A 31 2.12 18.00 0.15
CA ARG A 31 0.90 17.68 0.92
C ARG A 31 1.18 16.99 2.25
N GLY A 32 2.45 16.97 2.66
CA GLY A 32 2.95 16.29 3.85
C GLY A 32 3.83 15.10 3.52
N ASP A 33 4.24 14.39 4.56
CA ASP A 33 5.09 13.21 4.48
C ASP A 33 4.37 11.98 5.03
N ILE A 34 4.66 10.81 4.47
CA ILE A 34 4.26 9.50 5.02
C ILE A 34 5.51 8.67 5.31
N MET A 35 5.60 8.12 6.52
CA MET A 35 6.65 7.21 6.93
C MET A 35 6.14 5.78 6.92
N LEU A 36 6.80 4.91 6.17
CA LEU A 36 6.37 3.52 6.02
C LEU A 36 7.51 2.53 5.76
N ALA A 37 7.27 1.27 6.07
CA ALA A 37 8.12 0.15 5.66
C ALA A 37 7.29 -0.89 4.90
N LEU A 38 7.95 -1.61 4.00
CA LEU A 38 7.33 -2.70 3.24
C LEU A 38 7.97 -4.03 3.66
N ARG A 39 7.17 -5.09 3.70
CA ARG A 39 7.66 -6.45 3.92
C ARG A 39 6.87 -7.42 3.05
N TYR A 40 7.55 -8.31 2.34
CA TYR A 40 6.91 -9.44 1.67
C TYR A 40 7.19 -10.73 2.43
N VAL A 41 6.15 -11.49 2.70
CA VAL A 41 6.20 -12.82 3.33
C VAL A 41 5.80 -13.84 2.26
N SER A 42 6.70 -14.76 1.91
CA SER A 42 6.41 -15.77 0.90
C SER A 42 5.34 -16.75 1.39
N GLY A 43 4.55 -17.31 0.46
CA GLY A 43 3.58 -18.35 0.76
C GLY A 43 4.22 -19.59 1.39
N GLU A 44 5.45 -19.90 1.02
CA GLU A 44 6.27 -20.97 1.62
C GLU A 44 6.54 -20.70 3.10
N LEU A 45 6.92 -19.48 3.46
CA LEU A 45 7.17 -19.11 4.86
C LEU A 45 5.87 -19.08 5.68
N ILE A 46 4.76 -18.71 5.05
CA ILE A 46 3.42 -18.78 5.68
C ILE A 46 3.05 -20.24 5.98
N LYS A 47 3.24 -21.15 5.01
CA LYS A 47 3.00 -22.59 5.19
C LYS A 47 3.90 -23.19 6.27
N ALA A 48 5.20 -22.89 6.24
CA ALA A 48 6.15 -23.39 7.24
C ALA A 48 5.77 -22.95 8.66
N ASN A 49 5.33 -21.70 8.84
CA ASN A 49 4.86 -21.20 10.13
C ASN A 49 3.53 -21.82 10.60
N GLN A 50 2.67 -22.26 9.67
CA GLN A 50 1.44 -23.00 10.02
C GLN A 50 1.77 -24.42 10.47
N LEU A 51 2.63 -25.12 9.73
CA LEU A 51 3.08 -26.46 10.08
C LEU A 51 3.80 -26.51 11.44
N ALA A 52 4.59 -25.49 11.77
CA ALA A 52 5.24 -25.39 13.09
C ALA A 52 4.26 -25.12 14.25
N ARG A 53 3.04 -24.65 13.98
CA ARG A 53 2.00 -24.40 15.00
C ARG A 53 1.06 -25.59 15.21
N ASP A 54 0.83 -26.38 14.17
CA ASP A 54 -0.12 -27.50 14.19
C ASP A 54 0.42 -28.78 14.85
N ASP A 55 1.69 -28.81 15.28
CA ASP A 55 2.31 -29.93 16.04
C ASP A 55 1.63 -30.19 17.40
N SER A 56 0.67 -29.35 17.80
CA SER A 56 -0.08 -29.46 19.06
C SER A 56 -1.54 -29.93 18.93
N ASN A 57 -2.09 -30.13 17.72
CA ASN A 57 -3.47 -30.62 17.58
C ASN A 57 -3.72 -31.36 16.25
N SER A 58 -3.47 -32.67 16.23
CA SER A 58 -3.62 -33.52 15.06
C SER A 58 -5.09 -33.79 14.69
N LYS A 59 -5.58 -33.15 13.62
CA LYS A 59 -6.58 -33.72 12.70
C LYS A 59 -6.22 -33.31 11.28
N VAL A 60 -5.63 -34.25 10.54
CA VAL A 60 -5.16 -34.07 9.17
C VAL A 60 -6.38 -34.02 8.23
N GLU A 61 -6.86 -32.81 7.92
CA GLU A 61 -7.72 -32.58 6.75
C GLU A 61 -6.85 -32.43 5.50
N HIS A 62 -7.02 -33.36 4.57
CA HIS A 62 -6.27 -33.43 3.32
C HIS A 62 -6.78 -32.37 2.32
N ASN A 63 -6.40 -31.11 2.49
CA ASN A 63 -6.75 -30.02 1.57
C ASN A 63 -5.53 -29.52 0.76
N ASP A 64 -4.77 -30.48 0.24
CA ASP A 64 -3.37 -30.33 -0.20
C ASP A 64 -3.17 -29.75 -1.62
N ARG A 65 -4.07 -28.86 -2.08
CA ARG A 65 -4.02 -28.41 -3.50
C ARG A 65 -4.12 -26.92 -3.75
N LYS A 66 -4.18 -26.06 -2.73
CA LYS A 66 -4.14 -24.61 -2.96
C LYS A 66 -2.74 -24.04 -2.69
N PRO A 67 -2.08 -23.44 -3.69
CA PRO A 67 -0.91 -22.61 -3.45
C PRO A 67 -1.30 -21.50 -2.47
N VAL A 68 -0.68 -21.46 -1.29
CA VAL A 68 -0.79 -20.31 -0.39
C VAL A 68 -0.02 -19.19 -1.06
N GLY A 69 -0.72 -18.15 -1.51
CA GLY A 69 -0.05 -16.96 -2.04
C GLY A 69 0.70 -16.25 -0.93
N GLY A 70 1.71 -15.46 -1.27
CA GLY A 70 2.42 -14.64 -0.28
C GLY A 70 1.57 -13.47 0.22
N ARG A 71 2.16 -12.70 1.13
CA ARG A 71 1.54 -11.53 1.76
C ARG A 71 2.47 -10.33 1.68
N LEU A 72 1.96 -9.22 1.14
CA LEU A 72 2.61 -7.92 1.24
C LEU A 72 2.08 -7.20 2.48
N GLU A 73 2.98 -6.75 3.34
CA GLU A 73 2.67 -5.95 4.51
C GLU A 73 3.25 -4.55 4.34
N VAL A 74 2.41 -3.55 4.51
CA VAL A 74 2.79 -2.13 4.51
C VAL A 74 2.62 -1.62 5.92
N TRP A 75 3.73 -1.43 6.62
CA TRP A 75 3.71 -0.81 7.93
C TRP A 75 3.67 0.70 7.76
N VAL A 76 2.50 1.30 7.98
CA VAL A 76 2.32 2.74 7.99
C VAL A 76 2.55 3.23 9.41
N GLN A 77 3.67 3.91 9.63
CA GLN A 77 4.08 4.34 10.95
C GLN A 77 3.40 5.67 11.32
N ASN A 78 3.66 6.72 10.55
CA ASN A 78 3.07 8.03 10.78
C ASN A 78 2.95 8.85 9.49
N CYS A 79 2.22 9.96 9.57
CA CYS A 79 2.33 11.06 8.62
C CYS A 79 2.74 12.33 9.34
N ARG A 80 3.33 13.27 8.61
CA ARG A 80 3.75 14.58 9.14
C ARG A 80 3.34 15.69 8.20
N ASN A 81 3.10 16.89 8.74
CA ASN A 81 2.85 18.09 7.96
C ASN A 81 1.73 17.93 6.91
N LEU A 82 0.68 17.18 7.25
CA LEU A 82 -0.42 16.93 6.31
C LEU A 82 -1.05 18.24 5.86
N ALA A 83 -1.42 18.34 4.57
CA ALA A 83 -2.13 19.50 4.06
C ALA A 83 -3.64 19.34 4.32
N GLY A 84 -4.21 20.04 5.30
CA GLY A 84 -5.61 19.85 5.73
C GLY A 84 -6.09 20.85 6.79
N SER A 85 -7.36 20.73 7.18
CA SER A 85 -8.16 21.75 7.91
C SER A 85 -7.82 21.88 9.41
N GLY A 86 -6.62 22.37 9.73
CA GLY A 86 -6.29 22.82 11.08
C GLY A 86 -6.36 21.73 12.17
N SER A 87 -6.49 22.14 13.43
CA SER A 87 -6.33 21.29 14.63
C SER A 87 -7.44 20.26 14.87
N GLY A 88 -8.33 20.01 13.91
CA GLY A 88 -9.47 19.11 14.01
C GLY A 88 -9.45 17.90 13.07
N ALA A 89 -8.44 17.77 12.21
CA ALA A 89 -8.39 16.71 11.21
C ALA A 89 -8.38 15.32 11.85
N SER A 90 -9.10 14.39 11.26
CA SER A 90 -9.16 12.99 11.64
C SER A 90 -8.57 12.09 10.54
N PRO A 91 -7.24 12.14 10.30
CA PRO A 91 -6.63 11.47 9.17
C PRO A 91 -6.65 9.94 9.27
N TYR A 92 -6.61 9.30 8.11
CA TYR A 92 -6.44 7.86 7.94
C TYR A 92 -5.85 7.52 6.58
N VAL A 93 -5.20 6.36 6.46
CA VAL A 93 -4.57 5.88 5.22
C VAL A 93 -5.40 4.76 4.60
N LYS A 94 -5.53 4.80 3.27
CA LYS A 94 -6.05 3.70 2.44
C LYS A 94 -4.93 3.18 1.54
N GLY A 95 -4.79 1.88 1.46
CA GLY A 95 -3.87 1.20 0.55
C GLY A 95 -4.60 0.38 -0.51
N TYR A 96 -4.07 0.45 -1.73
CA TYR A 96 -4.57 -0.26 -2.90
C TYR A 96 -3.41 -0.87 -3.67
N LEU A 97 -3.58 -2.10 -4.16
CA LEU A 97 -2.71 -2.68 -5.17
C LEU A 97 -3.37 -2.52 -6.54
N ILE A 98 -2.73 -1.74 -7.39
CA ILE A 98 -3.18 -1.42 -8.73
C ILE A 98 -2.58 -2.43 -9.69
N ASN A 99 -3.44 -3.05 -10.50
CA ASN A 99 -3.02 -3.93 -11.59
C ASN A 99 -2.51 -3.10 -12.77
N PRO A 100 -1.55 -3.63 -13.55
CA PRO A 100 -0.97 -2.92 -14.69
C PRO A 100 -1.94 -2.77 -15.85
N ASP A 101 -2.88 -3.69 -16.01
CA ASP A 101 -3.93 -3.62 -17.03
C ASP A 101 -5.04 -2.65 -16.55
N PRO A 102 -5.28 -1.52 -17.23
CA PRO A 102 -6.29 -0.54 -16.85
C PRO A 102 -7.74 -0.97 -17.14
N ASP A 103 -7.94 -1.96 -18.01
CA ASP A 103 -9.25 -2.35 -18.55
C ASP A 103 -9.79 -3.64 -17.90
N SER A 104 -8.96 -4.33 -17.12
CA SER A 104 -9.43 -5.44 -16.30
C SER A 104 -10.50 -4.91 -15.33
N ARG A 105 -11.66 -5.58 -15.22
CA ARG A 105 -12.60 -5.34 -14.09
C ARG A 105 -11.92 -5.52 -12.71
N ALA A 106 -10.67 -6.02 -12.70
CA ALA A 106 -9.79 -6.13 -11.56
C ALA A 106 -8.95 -4.86 -11.24
N THR A 107 -8.88 -3.86 -12.13
CA THR A 107 -8.08 -2.61 -12.00
C THR A 107 -8.58 -1.72 -10.85
N ARG A 108 -9.85 -1.88 -10.49
CA ARG A 108 -10.45 -1.30 -9.27
C ARG A 108 -11.03 -2.37 -8.35
N SER A 109 -10.57 -3.62 -8.45
CA SER A 109 -11.13 -4.69 -7.63
C SER A 109 -10.89 -4.39 -6.17
N SER A 110 -11.97 -3.92 -5.56
CA SER A 110 -12.32 -3.75 -4.16
C SER A 110 -11.94 -4.92 -3.23
N ARG A 111 -11.29 -5.99 -3.71
CA ARG A 111 -11.03 -7.21 -2.94
C ARG A 111 -9.87 -7.11 -1.96
N VAL A 112 -9.02 -6.07 -2.01
CA VAL A 112 -7.94 -5.89 -1.02
C VAL A 112 -7.70 -4.42 -0.69
N LYS A 113 -8.77 -3.62 -0.55
CA LYS A 113 -8.62 -2.27 0.02
C LYS A 113 -8.25 -2.43 1.50
N GLN A 114 -7.07 -1.96 1.87
CA GLN A 114 -6.65 -1.91 3.28
C GLN A 114 -6.82 -0.49 3.82
N LYS A 115 -7.17 -0.36 5.09
CA LYS A 115 -7.36 0.94 5.74
C LYS A 115 -6.78 0.92 7.15
N SER A 116 -6.09 2.00 7.54
CA SER A 116 -5.64 2.20 8.93
C SER A 116 -6.80 2.59 9.85
N ALA A 117 -6.53 2.60 11.16
CA ALA A 117 -7.36 3.31 12.10
C ALA A 117 -7.43 4.82 11.75
N ILE A 118 -8.51 5.47 12.17
CA ILE A 118 -8.65 6.92 12.13
C ILE A 118 -8.02 7.48 13.40
N VAL A 119 -7.04 8.37 13.26
CA VAL A 119 -6.49 9.16 14.36
C VAL A 119 -7.23 10.49 14.37
N LYS A 120 -7.73 10.95 15.52
CA LYS A 120 -8.57 12.16 15.62
C LYS A 120 -7.76 13.36 16.12
N GLY A 121 -8.01 14.53 15.53
CA GLY A 121 -7.48 15.81 16.00
C GLY A 121 -5.97 15.96 15.85
N ASP A 122 -5.35 15.29 14.88
CA ASP A 122 -3.90 15.23 14.75
C ASP A 122 -3.46 15.35 13.29
N MET A 123 -2.66 16.36 12.99
CA MET A 123 -2.06 16.60 11.66
C MET A 123 -0.72 15.86 11.46
N ASN A 124 -0.21 15.21 12.52
CA ASN A 124 0.98 14.38 12.52
C ASN A 124 0.65 12.96 13.05
N PRO A 125 -0.38 12.30 12.48
CA PRO A 125 -0.96 11.10 13.07
C PRO A 125 0.06 9.97 13.15
N ASN A 126 0.10 9.33 14.31
CA ASN A 126 0.80 8.07 14.49
C ASN A 126 -0.18 6.90 14.30
N PHE A 127 -0.06 6.22 13.16
CA PHE A 127 -0.95 5.11 12.80
C PHE A 127 -0.47 3.78 13.37
N ASN A 128 0.85 3.54 13.36
CA ASN A 128 1.47 2.26 13.69
C ASN A 128 0.68 1.04 13.18
N SER A 129 0.17 1.12 11.95
CA SER A 129 -0.78 0.16 11.39
C SER A 129 -0.15 -0.67 10.29
N ILE A 130 -0.43 -1.97 10.26
CA ILE A 130 0.00 -2.86 9.16
C ILE A 130 -1.18 -3.05 8.20
N LEU A 131 -1.01 -2.60 6.96
CA LEU A 131 -1.92 -2.89 5.86
C LEU A 131 -1.44 -4.15 5.15
N ALA A 132 -2.17 -5.26 5.30
CA ALA A 132 -1.78 -6.55 4.78
C ALA A 132 -2.58 -6.92 3.52
N PHE A 133 -1.87 -7.26 2.45
CA PHE A 133 -2.44 -7.75 1.20
C PHE A 133 -2.07 -9.21 1.04
N GLU A 134 -3.06 -10.10 1.12
CA GLU A 134 -2.85 -11.55 1.11
C GLU A 134 -3.02 -12.17 -0.27
N ASN A 135 -2.56 -13.41 -0.40
CA ASN A 135 -2.70 -14.24 -1.60
C ASN A 135 -2.08 -13.61 -2.86
N ILE A 136 -0.89 -13.01 -2.71
CA ILE A 136 -0.16 -12.37 -3.80
C ILE A 136 1.12 -13.15 -4.09
N SER A 137 1.24 -13.64 -5.31
CA SER A 137 2.50 -14.23 -5.77
C SER A 137 3.53 -13.12 -6.01
N LEU A 138 4.81 -13.45 -5.82
CA LEU A 138 5.91 -12.52 -6.05
C LEU A 138 5.97 -12.08 -7.53
N ARG A 139 5.55 -12.95 -8.45
CA ARG A 139 5.39 -12.63 -9.88
C ARG A 139 4.33 -11.56 -10.12
N ASP A 140 3.16 -11.70 -9.48
CA ASP A 140 2.08 -10.70 -9.61
C ASP A 140 2.47 -9.38 -8.97
N LEU A 141 3.21 -9.42 -7.86
CA LEU A 141 3.66 -8.23 -7.15
C LEU A 141 4.60 -7.36 -8.01
N LYS A 142 5.49 -7.97 -8.80
CA LYS A 142 6.41 -7.26 -9.70
C LYS A 142 5.69 -6.43 -10.77
N GLY A 143 4.47 -6.81 -11.15
CA GLY A 143 3.68 -6.08 -12.13
C GLY A 143 2.74 -5.02 -11.54
N ARG A 144 2.68 -4.90 -10.21
CA ARG A 144 1.68 -4.06 -9.52
C ARG A 144 2.30 -2.79 -8.94
N SER A 145 1.47 -1.78 -8.81
CA SER A 145 1.81 -0.55 -8.09
C SER A 145 1.00 -0.48 -6.79
N LEU A 146 1.67 -0.19 -5.67
CA LEU A 146 1.03 0.11 -4.39
C LEU A 146 0.67 1.60 -4.37
N GLU A 147 -0.61 1.92 -4.28
CA GLU A 147 -1.11 3.27 -4.07
C GLU A 147 -1.55 3.44 -2.61
N LEU A 148 -0.97 4.43 -1.94
CA LEU A 148 -1.33 4.85 -0.59
C LEU A 148 -1.92 6.25 -0.66
N THR A 149 -3.08 6.43 -0.04
CA THR A 149 -3.78 7.72 -0.01
C THR A 149 -4.19 8.07 1.41
N VAL A 150 -3.91 9.30 1.82
CA VAL A 150 -4.26 9.86 3.12
C VAL A 150 -5.52 10.70 2.97
N TRP A 151 -6.46 10.52 3.88
CA TRP A 151 -7.77 11.14 3.86
C TRP A 151 -8.11 11.70 5.24
N ASP A 152 -8.82 12.81 5.28
CA ASP A 152 -9.44 13.35 6.49
C ASP A 152 -10.85 12.79 6.64
N HIS A 153 -11.15 12.17 7.78
CA HIS A 153 -12.48 11.68 8.07
C HIS A 153 -13.38 12.77 8.64
N VAL A 154 -14.37 13.18 7.85
CA VAL A 154 -15.40 14.13 8.27
C VAL A 154 -16.67 13.36 8.64
N LYS A 155 -17.19 13.58 9.87
CA LYS A 155 -18.38 12.87 10.38
C LYS A 155 -19.64 13.12 9.55
N ILE A 156 -19.79 14.34 9.04
CA ILE A 156 -20.93 14.78 8.24
C ILE A 156 -20.37 15.44 6.98
N GLY A 157 -20.61 14.82 5.82
CA GLY A 157 -20.16 15.34 4.53
C GLY A 157 -19.16 14.41 3.83
N ARG A 158 -18.32 15.00 2.97
CA ARG A 158 -17.33 14.27 2.18
C ARG A 158 -16.00 14.25 2.94
N ASN A 159 -15.30 13.12 2.86
CA ASN A 159 -13.94 13.00 3.38
C ASN A 159 -13.00 13.78 2.47
N ASP A 160 -12.06 14.52 3.05
CA ASP A 160 -11.09 15.30 2.27
C ASP A 160 -9.86 14.47 1.90
N PHE A 161 -9.37 14.67 0.69
CA PHE A 161 -8.12 14.04 0.25
C PHE A 161 -6.94 14.88 0.72
N LEU A 162 -6.10 14.31 1.58
CA LEU A 162 -4.95 14.99 2.18
C LEU A 162 -3.68 14.80 1.35
N GLY A 163 -3.53 13.69 0.63
CA GLY A 163 -2.36 13.42 -0.21
C GLY A 163 -2.20 11.94 -0.55
N GLY A 164 -1.28 11.59 -1.43
CA GLY A 164 -1.01 10.20 -1.75
C GLY A 164 0.36 9.97 -2.37
N VAL A 165 0.79 8.70 -2.34
CA VAL A 165 2.02 8.23 -2.96
C VAL A 165 1.75 6.91 -3.69
N ARG A 166 2.43 6.70 -4.82
CA ARG A 166 2.39 5.45 -5.56
C ARG A 166 3.80 4.87 -5.66
N LEU A 167 3.93 3.61 -5.26
CA LEU A 167 5.17 2.85 -5.26
C LEU A 167 5.06 1.72 -6.27
N ASN A 168 6.01 1.62 -7.20
CA ASN A 168 6.11 0.47 -8.10
C ASN A 168 6.80 -0.66 -7.33
N VAL A 169 6.13 -1.81 -7.19
CA VAL A 169 6.62 -2.92 -6.35
C VAL A 169 7.51 -3.89 -7.15
N GLY A 170 7.83 -3.57 -8.40
CA GLY A 170 8.71 -4.35 -9.28
C GLY A 170 9.84 -3.56 -9.91
N THR A 171 10.76 -4.29 -10.57
CA THR A 171 12.05 -3.82 -11.13
C THR A 171 11.98 -2.91 -12.34
N ALA A 172 10.81 -2.35 -12.68
CA ALA A 172 10.78 -1.26 -13.63
C ALA A 172 11.33 -0.02 -12.90
N ALA A 173 12.61 0.28 -13.17
CA ALA A 173 13.26 1.56 -12.91
C ALA A 173 12.60 2.70 -13.73
N THR A 174 11.28 2.80 -13.67
CA THR A 174 10.54 3.98 -14.05
C THR A 174 10.17 4.69 -12.76
N PRO A 175 10.77 5.85 -12.46
CA PRO A 175 10.22 6.74 -11.44
C PRO A 175 8.74 6.95 -11.75
N ALA A 176 7.96 7.21 -10.70
CA ALA A 176 6.49 7.16 -10.64
C ALA A 176 5.71 8.08 -11.61
N TRP A 177 6.29 8.48 -12.75
CA TRP A 177 5.66 9.29 -13.80
C TRP A 177 6.27 9.10 -15.21
N THR A 178 7.05 8.05 -15.51
CA THR A 178 7.63 7.91 -16.88
C THR A 178 6.53 7.58 -17.91
N LEU A 179 6.14 8.60 -18.69
CA LEU A 179 5.33 8.47 -19.90
C LEU A 179 6.12 7.68 -20.95
N VAL A 180 5.57 6.55 -21.39
CA VAL A 180 5.95 5.94 -22.67
C VAL A 180 5.19 6.70 -23.75
N ALA A 181 5.88 7.57 -24.48
CA ALA A 181 5.44 7.99 -25.79
C ALA A 181 6.26 7.20 -26.81
N THR A 182 5.68 6.12 -27.35
CA THR A 182 6.14 5.54 -28.61
C THR A 182 5.13 5.91 -29.69
N SER A 183 5.55 6.77 -30.62
CA SER A 183 5.05 6.80 -32.00
C SER A 183 5.81 7.91 -32.75
N ARG A 184 6.82 7.47 -33.51
CA ARG A 184 7.52 8.08 -34.65
C ARG A 184 7.63 9.61 -34.72
#